data_AF-A0A7C6ZW44-F1
#
_entry.id   AF-A0A7C6ZW44-F1
#
_cell.length_a   1.000
_cell.length_b   1.000
_cell.length_c   1.000
_cell.angle_alpha   90.00
_cell.angle_beta   90.00
_cell.angle_gamma   90.00
#
_symmetry.space_group_name_H-M   'P 1'
#
loop_
_entity.id
_entity.type
_entity.pdbx_description
1 polymer ?
#
loop_
_entity_poly.entity_id
_entity_poly.type
_entity_poly.pdbx_seq_one_letter_code
_entity_poly.pdbx_strand_id
1 'polypeptide(L)'
;QLVARLLSQPEAIAALRRLGDNATLAAAADVDATISFLTGPQSGLDYLADAGAVLTGAATPPLFWAKYGLWPTVGGGVGLLMLVLVALRLVWGLLSWLVQPLGFLRRRK
;
A
#
# COMPACT_ATOMS: atom_id res chain seq x y z
N GLN A 1 21.34 22.98 -4.83
CA GLN A 1 19.89 23.24 -4.61
C GLN A 1 19.23 22.14 -3.78
N LEU A 2 19.46 20.87 -4.09
CA LEU A 2 18.96 19.71 -3.33
C LEU A 2 19.25 19.77 -1.81
N VAL A 3 20.51 20.06 -1.44
CA VAL A 3 20.94 20.17 -0.04
C VAL A 3 20.19 21.30 0.70
N ALA A 4 19.96 22.43 0.04
CA ALA A 4 19.22 23.55 0.63
C ALA A 4 17.73 23.20 0.85
N ARG A 5 17.12 22.42 -0.08
CA ARG A 5 15.75 21.89 0.09
C ARG A 5 15.68 20.86 1.22
N LEU A 6 16.59 19.90 1.28
CA LEU A 6 16.66 18.94 2.39
C LEU A 6 16.80 19.66 3.73
N LEU A 7 17.66 20.67 3.82
CA LEU A 7 17.85 21.46 5.05
C LEU A 7 16.63 22.31 5.41
N SER A 8 15.80 22.70 4.43
CA SER A 8 14.53 23.39 4.68
C SER A 8 13.38 22.45 5.08
N GLN A 9 13.54 21.14 4.92
CA GLN A 9 12.50 20.13 5.16
C GLN A 9 13.04 19.01 6.07
N PRO A 10 13.08 19.24 7.39
CA PRO A 10 13.67 18.29 8.36
C PRO A 10 12.96 16.93 8.36
N GLU A 11 11.71 16.88 7.92
CA GLU A 11 10.90 15.67 7.82
C GLU A 11 11.39 14.75 6.70
N ALA A 12 11.87 15.32 5.59
CA ALA A 12 12.54 14.58 4.52
C ALA A 12 13.79 13.87 5.07
N ILE A 13 14.56 14.57 5.91
CA ILE A 13 15.78 14.04 6.52
C ILE A 13 15.44 12.88 7.46
N ALA A 14 14.37 12.98 8.24
CA ALA A 14 13.92 11.91 9.14
C ALA A 14 13.48 10.66 8.35
N ALA A 15 12.72 10.83 7.26
CA ALA A 15 12.30 9.72 6.40
C ALA A 15 13.50 9.07 5.69
N LEU A 16 14.43 9.87 5.15
CA LEU A 16 15.67 9.38 4.55
C LEU A 16 16.57 8.66 5.55
N ARG A 17 16.62 9.13 6.80
CA ARG A 17 17.36 8.46 7.86
C ARG A 17 16.76 7.10 8.24
N ARG A 18 15.42 6.96 8.16
CA ARG A 18 14.73 5.66 8.31
C ARG A 18 14.99 4.73 7.13
N LEU A 19 15.14 5.29 5.92
CA LEU A 19 15.53 4.52 4.74
C LEU A 19 16.91 3.91 4.91
N GLY A 20 17.81 4.58 5.66
CA GLY A 20 19.09 4.03 6.12
C GLY A 20 20.15 3.82 5.03
N ASP A 21 19.76 3.98 3.76
CA ASP A 21 20.62 3.75 2.60
C ASP A 21 20.44 4.87 1.56
N ASN A 22 21.55 5.45 1.15
CA ASN A 22 21.60 6.48 0.10
C ASN A 22 21.50 5.84 -1.30
N ALA A 23 21.67 4.52 -1.41
CA ALA A 23 21.59 3.80 -2.68
C ALA A 23 20.20 3.88 -3.32
N THR A 24 19.13 3.89 -2.51
CA THR A 24 17.74 4.04 -2.99
C THR A 24 17.45 5.44 -3.53
N LEU A 25 18.09 6.47 -2.97
CA LEU A 25 18.09 7.83 -3.52
C LEU A 25 18.90 7.92 -4.82
N ALA A 26 20.04 7.23 -4.89
CA ALA A 26 20.91 7.21 -6.07
C ALA A 26 20.32 6.39 -7.23
N ALA A 27 19.50 5.38 -6.93
CA ALA A 27 18.76 4.59 -7.90
C ALA A 27 17.44 5.25 -8.32
N ALA A 28 17.02 6.34 -7.65
CA ALA A 28 15.82 7.06 -8.03
C ALA A 28 16.04 7.81 -9.35
N ALA A 29 15.17 7.56 -10.32
CA ALA A 29 15.22 8.23 -11.62
C ALA A 29 15.01 9.75 -11.50
N ASP A 30 14.28 10.18 -10.46
CA ASP A 30 14.05 11.59 -10.14
C ASP A 30 14.09 11.81 -8.62
N VAL A 31 15.10 12.56 -8.19
CA VAL A 31 15.34 12.87 -6.77
C VAL A 31 14.34 13.91 -6.25
N ASP A 32 13.91 14.87 -7.09
CA ASP A 32 12.93 15.89 -6.69
C ASP A 32 11.55 15.23 -6.48
N ALA A 33 11.15 14.30 -7.37
CA ALA A 33 9.93 13.52 -7.20
C ALA A 33 9.99 12.66 -5.92
N THR A 34 11.14 12.07 -5.63
CA THR A 34 11.37 11.26 -4.42
C THR A 34 11.23 12.08 -3.14
N ILE A 35 11.82 13.28 -3.09
CA ILE A 35 11.69 14.17 -1.95
C ILE A 35 10.24 14.62 -1.79
N SER A 36 9.59 15.04 -2.88
CA SER A 36 8.18 15.45 -2.88
C SER A 36 7.25 14.34 -2.39
N PHE A 37 7.53 13.09 -2.74
CA PHE A 37 6.79 11.94 -2.25
C PHE A 37 6.94 11.78 -0.73
N LEU A 38 8.18 11.80 -0.23
CA LEU A 38 8.50 11.62 1.20
C LEU A 38 7.95 12.75 2.09
N THR A 39 7.93 13.98 1.58
CA THR A 39 7.44 15.16 2.31
C THR A 39 5.98 15.47 2.05
N GLY A 40 5.33 14.71 1.16
CA GLY A 40 3.93 14.86 0.87
C GLY A 40 3.06 14.54 2.09
N PRO A 41 1.81 15.03 2.11
CA PRO A 41 0.87 14.79 3.19
C PRO A 41 0.69 13.29 3.46
N GLN A 42 0.48 12.96 4.73
CA GLN A 42 0.33 11.58 5.22
C GLN A 42 -1.13 11.28 5.62
N SER A 43 -2.10 11.80 4.87
CA SER A 43 -3.51 11.48 5.13
C SER A 43 -3.83 10.04 4.68
N GLY A 44 -4.95 9.50 5.16
CA GLY A 44 -5.40 8.16 4.76
C GLY A 44 -5.74 8.03 3.27
N LEU A 45 -6.16 9.13 2.61
CA LEU A 45 -6.39 9.14 1.16
C LEU A 45 -5.06 9.14 0.39
N ASP A 46 -4.08 9.88 0.88
CA ASP A 46 -2.74 9.91 0.29
C ASP A 46 -2.06 8.55 0.38
N TYR A 47 -2.27 7.82 1.48
CA TYR A 47 -1.78 6.45 1.65
C TYR A 47 -2.26 5.53 0.52
N LEU A 48 -3.54 5.63 0.11
CA LEU A 48 -4.09 4.84 -0.98
C LEU A 48 -3.52 5.26 -2.35
N ALA A 49 -3.38 6.56 -2.58
CA ALA A 49 -2.79 7.09 -3.80
C ALA A 49 -1.32 6.64 -3.94
N ASP A 50 -0.55 6.75 -2.86
CA ASP A 50 0.85 6.35 -2.79
C ASP A 50 1.02 4.83 -2.91
N ALA A 51 0.10 4.03 -2.35
CA ALA A 51 0.08 2.59 -2.57
C ALA A 51 -0.15 2.27 -4.06
N GLY A 52 -1.04 3.02 -4.74
CA GLY A 52 -1.23 2.94 -6.19
C GLY A 52 0.04 3.32 -6.97
N ALA A 53 0.77 4.35 -6.53
CA ALA A 53 2.05 4.75 -7.13
C ALA A 53 3.10 3.64 -7.02
N VAL A 54 3.13 2.89 -5.90
CA VAL A 54 4.02 1.73 -5.75
C VAL A 54 3.62 0.59 -6.70
N LEU A 55 2.32 0.30 -6.81
CA LEU A 55 1.81 -0.76 -7.69
C LEU A 55 2.05 -0.47 -9.18
N THR A 56 2.04 0.80 -9.57
CA THR A 56 2.30 1.25 -10.95
C THR A 56 3.79 1.44 -11.26
N GLY A 57 4.66 1.28 -10.25
CA GLY A 57 6.11 1.45 -10.38
C GLY A 57 6.57 2.91 -10.38
N ALA A 58 5.67 3.87 -10.14
CA ALA A 58 6.00 5.29 -10.02
C ALA A 58 6.75 5.61 -8.70
N ALA A 59 6.57 4.78 -7.66
CA ALA A 59 7.31 4.84 -6.41
C ALA A 59 7.84 3.45 -6.02
N THR A 60 8.93 3.40 -5.25
CA THR A 60 9.50 2.13 -4.81
C THR A 60 8.95 1.71 -3.44
N PRO A 61 8.78 0.40 -3.16
CA PRO A 61 8.32 -0.07 -1.85
C PRO A 61 9.18 0.43 -0.67
N PRO A 62 10.52 0.51 -0.76
CA PRO A 62 11.33 1.09 0.32
C PRO A 62 11.01 2.55 0.63
N LEU A 63 10.71 3.37 -0.39
CA LEU A 63 10.30 4.77 -0.20
C LEU A 63 8.96 4.88 0.53
N PHE A 64 8.02 4.01 0.17
CA PHE A 64 6.72 3.93 0.85
C PHE A 64 6.87 3.56 2.33
N TRP A 65 7.73 2.58 2.64
CA TRP A 65 8.02 2.19 4.03
C TRP A 65 8.76 3.28 4.81
N ALA A 66 9.61 4.07 4.17
CA ALA A 66 10.27 5.20 4.82
C ALA A 66 9.28 6.31 5.20
N LYS A 67 8.27 6.57 4.34
CA LYS A 67 7.22 7.57 4.58
C LYS A 67 6.23 7.12 5.66
N TYR A 68 5.63 5.94 5.51
CA TYR A 68 4.53 5.48 6.37
C TYR A 68 4.98 4.55 7.50
N GLY A 69 6.21 4.04 7.46
CA GLY A 69 6.67 2.99 8.37
C GLY A 69 6.25 1.59 7.89
N LEU A 70 6.95 0.57 8.39
CA LEU A 70 6.71 -0.83 8.00
C LEU A 70 5.35 -1.35 8.51
N TRP A 71 4.98 -0.97 9.74
CA TRP A 71 3.80 -1.49 10.44
C TRP A 71 2.47 -1.12 9.76
N PRO A 72 2.25 0.13 9.30
CA PRO A 72 1.04 0.46 8.55
C PRO A 72 0.94 -0.31 7.22
N THR A 73 2.06 -0.59 6.56
CA THR A 73 2.05 -1.38 5.31
C THR A 73 1.66 -2.83 5.55
N VAL A 74 2.26 -3.46 6.58
CA VAL A 74 1.90 -4.83 6.97
C VAL A 74 0.45 -4.88 7.45
N GLY A 75 0.03 -3.94 8.30
CA GLY A 75 -1.35 -3.86 8.79
C GLY A 75 -2.37 -3.65 7.67
N GLY A 76 -2.08 -2.77 6.71
CA GLY A 76 -2.90 -2.56 5.53
C GLY A 76 -3.02 -3.81 4.65
N GLY A 77 -1.90 -4.51 4.43
CA GLY A 77 -1.89 -5.78 3.69
C GLY A 77 -2.70 -6.88 4.37
N VAL A 78 -2.54 -7.05 5.68
CA VAL A 78 -3.32 -8.02 6.47
C VAL A 78 -4.81 -7.65 6.47
N GLY A 79 -5.13 -6.36 6.62
CA GLY A 79 -6.50 -5.86 6.56
C GLY A 79 -7.16 -6.15 5.21
N LEU A 80 -6.45 -5.89 4.11
CA LEU A 80 -6.91 -6.20 2.76
C LEU A 80 -7.16 -7.71 2.60
N LEU A 81 -6.22 -8.54 3.06
CA LEU A 81 -6.34 -10.00 3.00
C LEU A 81 -7.56 -10.49 3.81
N MET A 82 -7.77 -9.97 5.01
CA MET A 82 -8.99 -10.27 5.78
C MET A 82 -10.25 -9.88 5.01
N LEU A 83 -10.26 -8.70 4.39
CA LEU A 83 -11.41 -8.21 3.61
C LEU A 83 -11.71 -9.15 2.43
N VAL A 84 -10.67 -9.59 1.72
CA VAL A 84 -10.79 -10.59 0.64
C VAL A 84 -11.34 -11.91 1.15
N LEU A 85 -10.85 -12.41 2.29
CA LEU A 85 -11.34 -13.65 2.89
C LEU A 85 -12.81 -13.55 3.32
N VAL A 86 -13.21 -12.40 3.88
CA VAL A 86 -14.62 -12.13 4.23
C VAL A 86 -15.48 -12.11 2.97
N ALA A 87 -15.06 -11.41 1.92
CA ALA A 87 -15.78 -11.38 0.65
C ALA A 87 -15.91 -12.80 0.04
N LEU A 88 -14.83 -13.57 0.05
CA LEU A 88 -14.83 -14.96 -0.42
C LEU A 88 -15.78 -15.83 0.41
N ARG A 89 -15.80 -15.64 1.73
CA ARG A 89 -16.71 -16.35 2.64
C ARG A 89 -18.18 -16.05 2.34
N LEU A 90 -18.50 -14.80 2.01
CA LEU A 90 -19.84 -14.36 1.62
C LEU A 90 -20.25 -14.97 0.28
N VAL A 91 -19.36 -14.93 -0.73
CA VAL A 91 -19.58 -15.56 -2.03
C VAL A 91 -19.85 -17.05 -1.86
N TRP A 92 -19.05 -17.75 -1.06
CA TRP A 92 -19.27 -19.17 -0.79
C TRP A 92 -20.60 -19.44 -0.09
N GLY A 93 -20.98 -18.59 0.87
CA GLY A 93 -22.29 -18.64 1.51
C GLY A 93 -23.43 -18.50 0.50
N LEU A 94 -23.34 -17.52 -0.39
CA LEU A 94 -24.34 -17.25 -1.42
C LEU A 94 -24.46 -18.39 -2.43
N LEU A 95 -23.32 -18.93 -2.90
CA LEU A 95 -23.29 -20.09 -3.78
C LEU A 95 -23.94 -21.30 -3.11
N SER A 96 -23.60 -21.58 -1.84
CA SER A 96 -24.17 -22.71 -1.11
C SER A 96 -25.68 -22.58 -0.91
N TRP A 97 -26.17 -21.38 -0.61
CA TRP A 97 -27.60 -21.07 -0.51
C TRP A 97 -28.32 -21.28 -1.84
N LEU A 98 -27.72 -20.88 -2.97
CA LEU A 98 -28.30 -21.05 -4.31
C LEU A 98 -28.36 -22.52 -4.75
N VAL A 99 -27.38 -23.33 -4.34
CA VAL A 99 -27.31 -24.77 -4.67
C VAL A 99 -28.27 -25.59 -3.78
N GLN A 100 -28.56 -25.13 -2.56
CA GLN A 100 -29.47 -25.78 -1.62
C GLN A 100 -30.85 -26.16 -2.22
N PRO A 101 -31.59 -25.27 -2.92
CA PRO A 101 -32.86 -25.62 -3.54
C PRO A 101 -32.72 -26.56 -4.75
N LEU A 102 -31.61 -26.49 -5.50
CA LEU A 102 -31.35 -27.41 -6.63
C LEU A 102 -31.09 -28.85 -6.16
N GLY A 103 -30.53 -29.03 -4.96
CA GLY A 103 -30.34 -30.34 -4.33
C GLY A 103 -31.64 -31.08 -4.05
N PHE A 104 -32.73 -30.35 -3.74
CA PHE A 104 -34.05 -30.94 -3.53
C PHE A 104 -34.68 -31.48 -4.83
N LEU A 105 -34.46 -30.82 -5.96
CA LEU A 105 -34.92 -31.28 -7.27
C LEU A 105 -34.15 -32.53 -7.75
N ARG A 106 -32.87 -32.66 -7.39
CA ARG A 106 -32.04 -33.82 -7.77
C ARG A 106 -32.39 -35.10 -7.00
N ARG A 107 -33.01 -35.00 -5.81
CA ARG A 107 -33.41 -36.17 -4.99
C ARG A 107 -34.78 -36.76 -5.35
N ARG A 108 -35.53 -36.16 -6.29
CA ARG A 108 -36.86 -36.61 -6.73
C ARG A 108 -36.86 -37.37 -8.06
N LYS A 109 -35.69 -37.67 -8.63
CA LYS A 109 -35.52 -38.67 -9.69
C LYS A 109 -34.83 -39.89 -9.10
#